data_AF-R7TRZ0-F1
#
_entry.id   AF-R7TRZ0-F1
#
_cell.length_a   1.000
_cell.length_b   1.000
_cell.length_c   1.000
_cell.angle_alpha   90.00
_cell.angle_beta   90.00
_cell.angle_gamma   90.00
#
_symmetry.space_group_name_H-M   'P 1'
#
loop_
_entity.id
_entity.type
_entity.pdbx_description
1 polymer ?
#
loop_
_entity_poly.entity_id
_entity_poly.type
_entity_poly.pdbx_seq_one_letter_code
_entity_poly.pdbx_strand_id
1 'polypeptide(L)'
;MAYFDTMDQKIERFYNDKVAIADADMQRMTAIYESVKREIAEHLQSKLPIRTKGFIDRGSSSEGLKVIKPDEFDVLVPLDVSGSHWQLEQYMNDPCFVKIVGRGNHSVEANLVRDGCLSASQVRSVFQSAVQKLVNAHVGGNYRLKPGSSQGPAITLEVCEAGGYWRSLFSLDLVPLVELGNQWLVAKSHPDAFGNPRSPMGVFWRRSFTHQESHYAKNITLSVRKILMIVKAIRIRRHEQLGMLDSYAYKVAFLHWYYGNRYTIDGMSTRQKLTSYLSFLAEQLQSGELVPYPVQSNGSFNLLKKYPAGSLSDLKNFVRRLADSEQFLSTYLV
;
A
#
# COMPACT_ATOMS: atom_id res chain seq x y z
N MET A 1 -26.68 39.25 2.36
CA MET A 1 -25.22 39.10 2.35
C MET A 1 -24.90 37.64 2.12
N ALA A 2 -24.28 37.30 1.00
CA ALA A 2 -23.79 35.93 0.79
C ALA A 2 -22.55 35.73 1.68
N TYR A 3 -22.60 34.79 2.61
CA TYR A 3 -21.44 34.39 3.41
C TYR A 3 -20.48 33.66 2.48
N PHE A 4 -19.33 34.26 2.16
CA PHE A 4 -18.28 33.54 1.45
C PHE A 4 -17.61 32.57 2.44
N ASP A 5 -17.62 31.28 2.11
CA ASP A 5 -16.92 30.28 2.91
C ASP A 5 -15.41 30.58 2.95
N THR A 6 -14.85 30.59 4.16
CA THR A 6 -13.40 30.62 4.37
C THR A 6 -12.75 29.36 3.76
N MET A 7 -11.44 29.42 3.48
CA MET A 7 -10.72 28.27 2.93
C MET A 7 -10.78 27.04 3.86
N ASP A 8 -10.66 27.24 5.17
CA ASP A 8 -10.80 26.14 6.15
C ASP A 8 -12.20 25.50 6.08
N GLN A 9 -13.27 26.30 5.95
CA GLN A 9 -14.64 25.79 5.78
C GLN A 9 -14.81 25.01 4.46
N LYS A 10 -14.22 25.48 3.35
CA LYS A 10 -14.24 24.77 2.07
C LYS A 10 -13.53 23.42 2.17
N ILE A 11 -12.38 23.38 2.85
CA ILE A 11 -11.62 22.14 3.04
C ILE A 11 -12.42 21.14 3.90
N GLU A 12 -13.01 21.59 5.01
CA GLU A 12 -13.82 20.71 5.87
C GLU A 12 -15.09 20.23 5.16
N ARG A 13 -15.77 21.09 4.40
CA ARG A 13 -16.93 20.70 3.59
C ARG A 13 -16.53 19.66 2.54
N PHE A 14 -15.44 19.90 1.80
CA PHE A 14 -14.93 18.92 0.85
C PHE A 14 -14.62 17.58 1.53
N TYR A 15 -13.99 17.60 2.70
CA TYR A 15 -13.71 16.39 3.46
C TYR A 15 -15.00 15.63 3.78
N ASN A 16 -15.98 16.29 4.40
CA ASN A 16 -17.23 15.65 4.83
C ASN A 16 -18.07 15.16 3.64
N ASP A 17 -18.16 15.94 2.58
CA ASP A 17 -19.09 15.67 1.47
C ASP A 17 -18.51 14.72 0.42
N LYS A 18 -17.17 14.67 0.28
CA LYS A 18 -16.49 14.01 -0.85
C LYS A 18 -15.38 13.05 -0.44
N VAL A 19 -14.82 13.15 0.76
CA VAL A 19 -13.63 12.38 1.17
C VAL A 19 -13.97 11.31 2.20
N ALA A 20 -14.73 11.68 3.23
CA ALA A 20 -15.13 10.79 4.30
C ALA A 20 -15.99 9.63 3.75
N ILE A 21 -15.77 8.45 4.29
CA ILE A 21 -16.62 7.29 4.03
C ILE A 21 -17.68 7.27 5.13
N ALA A 22 -18.93 7.07 4.77
CA ALA A 22 -20.00 6.91 5.76
C ALA A 22 -19.70 5.70 6.66
N ASP A 23 -19.86 5.87 7.97
CA ASP A 23 -19.53 4.81 8.95
C ASP A 23 -20.30 3.50 8.65
N ALA A 24 -21.56 3.60 8.24
CA ALA A 24 -22.38 2.44 7.87
C ALA A 24 -21.81 1.67 6.67
N ASP A 25 -21.27 2.37 5.66
CA ASP A 25 -20.66 1.73 4.49
C ASP A 25 -19.35 1.04 4.87
N MET A 26 -18.51 1.71 5.68
CA MET A 26 -17.25 1.14 6.17
C MET A 26 -17.51 -0.10 7.04
N GLN A 27 -18.47 -0.05 7.96
CA GLN A 27 -18.86 -1.17 8.82
C GLN A 27 -19.38 -2.36 7.99
N ARG A 28 -20.27 -2.09 7.02
CA ARG A 28 -20.80 -3.12 6.13
C ARG A 28 -19.69 -3.82 5.34
N MET A 29 -18.79 -3.07 4.71
CA MET A 29 -17.70 -3.68 3.93
C MET A 29 -16.69 -4.41 4.82
N THR A 30 -16.39 -3.88 6.01
CA THR A 30 -15.50 -4.53 6.98
C THR A 30 -16.07 -5.89 7.44
N ALA A 31 -17.38 -6.00 7.66
CA ALA A 31 -18.01 -7.26 8.03
C ALA A 31 -17.88 -8.33 6.93
N ILE A 32 -18.05 -7.94 5.67
CA ILE A 32 -17.85 -8.85 4.52
C ILE A 32 -16.38 -9.22 4.40
N TYR A 33 -15.48 -8.25 4.53
CA TYR A 33 -14.03 -8.45 4.52
C TYR A 33 -13.56 -9.47 5.56
N GLU A 34 -14.02 -9.38 6.82
CA GLU A 34 -13.64 -10.33 7.86
C GLU A 34 -14.16 -11.75 7.61
N SER A 35 -15.32 -11.89 6.94
CA SER A 35 -15.80 -13.20 6.46
C SER A 35 -14.87 -13.78 5.40
N VAL A 36 -14.57 -12.99 4.37
CA VAL A 36 -13.70 -13.39 3.25
C VAL A 36 -12.29 -13.74 3.74
N LYS A 37 -11.72 -12.92 4.62
CA LYS A 37 -10.38 -13.12 5.20
C LYS A 37 -10.26 -14.44 5.96
N ARG A 38 -11.30 -14.83 6.71
CA ARG A 38 -11.34 -16.10 7.45
C ARG A 38 -11.36 -17.30 6.51
N GLU A 39 -12.22 -17.25 5.50
CA GLU A 39 -12.31 -18.28 4.46
C GLU A 39 -10.97 -18.48 3.74
N ILE A 40 -10.30 -17.37 3.38
CA ILE A 40 -8.98 -17.40 2.76
C ILE A 40 -7.95 -18.01 3.72
N ALA A 41 -7.94 -17.61 4.99
CA ALA A 41 -6.98 -18.12 5.97
C ALA A 41 -7.10 -19.64 6.15
N GLU A 42 -8.32 -20.16 6.31
CA GLU A 42 -8.59 -21.60 6.40
C GLU A 42 -8.16 -22.35 5.12
N HIS A 43 -8.50 -21.79 3.95
CA HIS A 43 -8.15 -22.39 2.67
C HIS A 43 -6.63 -22.46 2.48
N LEU A 44 -5.93 -21.33 2.65
CA LEU A 44 -4.48 -21.24 2.44
C LEU A 44 -3.72 -22.13 3.43
N GLN A 45 -4.15 -22.20 4.69
CA GLN A 45 -3.56 -23.09 5.68
C GLN A 45 -3.59 -24.57 5.26
N SER A 46 -4.61 -24.97 4.49
CA SER A 46 -4.77 -26.36 4.02
C SER A 46 -4.12 -26.66 2.66
N LYS A 47 -3.88 -25.64 1.83
CA LYS A 47 -3.47 -25.81 0.43
C LYS A 47 -2.03 -25.37 0.14
N LEU A 48 -1.44 -24.54 0.99
CA LEU A 48 -0.06 -24.11 0.81
C LEU A 48 0.91 -25.17 1.32
N PRO A 49 2.04 -25.39 0.62
CA PRO A 49 3.14 -26.24 1.09
C PRO A 49 3.94 -25.63 2.24
N ILE A 50 3.58 -24.41 2.64
CA ILE A 50 4.16 -23.68 3.77
C ILE A 50 3.04 -23.16 4.65
N ARG A 51 3.18 -23.34 5.97
CA ARG A 51 2.17 -22.88 6.93
C ARG A 51 2.08 -21.36 6.93
N THR A 52 0.86 -20.86 7.12
CA THR A 52 0.62 -19.44 7.34
C THR A 52 0.55 -19.15 8.84
N LYS A 53 0.90 -17.92 9.23
CA LYS A 53 0.67 -17.36 10.57
C LYS A 53 -0.54 -16.43 10.53
N GLY A 54 -0.83 -15.78 11.66
CA GLY A 54 -1.93 -14.80 11.76
C GLY A 54 -1.81 -13.70 10.71
N PHE A 55 -2.89 -13.47 9.96
CA PHE A 55 -2.94 -12.46 8.90
C PHE A 55 -2.83 -11.06 9.49
N ILE A 56 -2.22 -10.15 8.74
CA ILE A 56 -1.90 -8.81 9.20
C ILE A 56 -2.54 -7.76 8.29
N ASP A 57 -3.53 -7.04 8.82
CA ASP A 57 -4.22 -5.97 8.08
C ASP A 57 -3.29 -4.77 7.88
N ARG A 58 -3.19 -4.29 6.65
CA ARG A 58 -2.38 -3.14 6.25
C ARG A 58 -3.14 -2.23 5.28
N GLY A 59 -2.45 -1.20 4.81
CA GLY A 59 -2.99 -0.29 3.81
C GLY A 59 -3.99 0.72 4.36
N SER A 60 -4.61 1.44 3.44
CA SER A 60 -5.36 2.67 3.76
C SER A 60 -6.56 2.40 4.69
N SER A 61 -7.25 1.29 4.48
CA SER A 61 -8.47 0.93 5.24
C SER A 61 -8.16 0.65 6.71
N SER A 62 -7.11 -0.15 6.99
CA SER A 62 -6.72 -0.46 8.37
C SER A 62 -5.98 0.70 9.07
N GLU A 63 -5.41 1.64 8.32
CA GLU A 63 -4.72 2.84 8.83
C GLU A 63 -5.66 4.04 9.05
N GLY A 64 -6.95 3.91 8.71
CA GLY A 64 -7.91 5.01 8.76
C GLY A 64 -7.57 6.15 7.79
N LEU A 65 -7.04 5.79 6.62
CA LEU A 65 -6.62 6.67 5.53
C LEU A 65 -7.36 6.39 4.22
N LYS A 66 -8.36 5.51 4.23
CA LYS A 66 -9.20 5.22 3.06
C LYS A 66 -10.19 6.35 2.83
N VAL A 67 -10.45 6.67 1.57
CA VAL A 67 -11.24 7.84 1.17
C VAL A 67 -12.24 7.46 0.09
N ILE A 68 -13.33 8.22 -0.01
CA ILE A 68 -14.39 8.11 -1.02
C ILE A 68 -15.23 6.84 -0.86
N LYS A 69 -14.61 5.65 -0.94
CA LYS A 69 -15.27 4.35 -0.80
C LYS A 69 -14.37 3.33 -0.10
N PRO A 70 -14.96 2.37 0.64
CA PRO A 70 -14.23 1.23 1.22
C PRO A 70 -14.03 0.11 0.19
N ASP A 71 -13.34 0.44 -0.91
CA ASP A 71 -13.24 -0.42 -2.11
C ASP A 71 -11.93 -1.23 -2.22
N GLU A 72 -11.07 -1.21 -1.20
CA GLU A 72 -9.78 -1.92 -1.18
C GLU A 72 -9.38 -2.30 0.25
N PHE A 73 -8.87 -3.51 0.43
CA PHE A 73 -8.28 -4.00 1.66
C PHE A 73 -6.94 -4.68 1.35
N ASP A 74 -5.92 -4.42 2.17
CA ASP A 74 -4.60 -5.02 2.02
C ASP A 74 -4.30 -5.95 3.20
N VAL A 75 -3.85 -7.17 2.89
CA VAL A 75 -3.50 -8.18 3.89
C VAL A 75 -2.14 -8.75 3.59
N LEU A 76 -1.25 -8.66 4.58
CA LEU A 76 -0.03 -9.45 4.57
C LEU A 76 -0.32 -10.83 5.15
N VAL A 77 0.20 -11.86 4.48
CA VAL A 77 0.04 -13.27 4.86
C VAL A 77 1.41 -13.81 5.26
N PRO A 78 1.76 -13.79 6.55
CA PRO A 78 3.07 -14.23 6.99
C PRO A 78 3.20 -15.74 6.85
N LEU A 79 4.32 -16.16 6.27
CA LEU A 79 4.68 -17.56 6.05
C LEU A 79 5.61 -18.03 7.18
N ASP A 80 5.46 -19.29 7.57
CA ASP A 80 6.27 -19.88 8.64
C ASP A 80 7.67 -20.28 8.13
N VAL A 81 8.53 -19.28 8.00
CA VAL A 81 9.94 -19.41 7.65
C VAL A 81 10.78 -19.05 8.89
N SER A 82 11.55 -20.01 9.40
CA SER A 82 12.37 -19.82 10.61
C SER A 82 13.78 -19.31 10.28
N GLY A 83 14.22 -18.25 10.96
CA GLY A 83 15.59 -17.72 10.84
C GLY A 83 16.69 -18.68 11.31
N SER A 84 16.35 -19.79 11.96
CA SER A 84 17.33 -20.85 12.28
C SER A 84 17.85 -21.57 11.03
N HIS A 85 17.05 -21.61 9.96
CA HIS A 85 17.34 -22.33 8.72
C HIS A 85 17.50 -21.42 7.51
N TRP A 86 17.34 -20.11 7.69
CA TRP A 86 17.32 -19.15 6.60
C TRP A 86 18.04 -17.86 6.99
N GLN A 87 18.80 -17.29 6.07
CA GLN A 87 19.51 -16.03 6.25
C GLN A 87 19.30 -15.07 5.09
N LEU A 88 19.59 -13.79 5.31
CA LEU A 88 19.51 -12.77 4.28
C LEU A 88 20.87 -12.57 3.61
N GLU A 89 20.88 -12.61 2.29
CA GLU A 89 22.00 -12.16 1.46
C GLU A 89 21.59 -10.87 0.74
N GLN A 90 22.44 -9.84 0.84
CA GLN A 90 22.18 -8.52 0.28
C GLN A 90 22.35 -8.52 -1.24
N TYR A 91 21.49 -7.78 -1.94
CA TYR A 91 21.71 -7.46 -3.35
C TYR A 91 22.40 -6.11 -3.47
N MET A 92 23.69 -6.11 -3.81
CA MET A 92 24.50 -4.88 -3.81
C MET A 92 24.04 -3.84 -4.84
N ASN A 93 23.42 -4.27 -5.95
CA ASN A 93 22.95 -3.35 -7.00
C ASN A 93 21.63 -2.65 -6.65
N ASP A 94 20.79 -3.27 -5.81
CA ASP A 94 19.55 -2.68 -5.32
C ASP A 94 19.24 -3.16 -3.88
N PRO A 95 19.56 -2.33 -2.88
CA PRO A 95 19.30 -2.63 -1.46
C PRO A 95 17.83 -2.85 -1.09
N CYS A 96 16.89 -2.51 -1.98
CA CYS A 96 15.47 -2.85 -1.83
C CYS A 96 15.22 -4.35 -1.90
N PHE A 97 16.15 -5.12 -2.48
CA PHE A 97 16.01 -6.55 -2.69
C PHE A 97 17.06 -7.35 -1.91
N VAL A 98 16.65 -8.55 -1.50
CA VAL A 98 17.51 -9.53 -0.82
C VAL A 98 17.20 -10.93 -1.31
N LYS A 99 18.15 -11.85 -1.13
CA LYS A 99 17.85 -13.28 -1.21
C LYS A 99 17.64 -13.84 0.19
N ILE A 100 16.81 -14.88 0.27
CA ILE A 100 16.61 -15.68 1.47
C ILE A 100 17.29 -17.02 1.23
N VAL A 101 18.47 -17.22 1.80
CA VAL A 101 19.37 -18.36 1.52
C VAL A 101 19.25 -19.40 2.62
N GLY A 102 19.14 -20.67 2.24
CA GLY A 102 19.03 -21.79 3.17
C GLY A 102 20.31 -22.05 3.97
N ARG A 103 20.15 -22.46 5.23
CA ARG A 103 21.19 -22.95 6.12
C ARG A 103 20.89 -24.40 6.48
N GLY A 104 21.64 -25.33 5.88
CA GLY A 104 21.45 -26.76 6.13
C GLY A 104 20.06 -27.26 5.75
N ASN A 105 19.54 -28.22 6.52
CA ASN A 105 18.21 -28.79 6.29
C ASN A 105 17.11 -27.80 6.73
N HIS A 106 16.18 -27.48 5.83
CA HIS A 106 14.99 -26.68 6.10
C HIS A 106 13.73 -27.50 5.78
N SER A 107 12.61 -27.19 6.45
CA SER A 107 11.32 -27.88 6.26
C SER A 107 10.51 -27.38 5.06
N VAL A 108 10.96 -26.34 4.36
CA VAL A 108 10.28 -25.80 3.18
C VAL A 108 10.42 -26.77 2.01
N GLU A 109 9.31 -27.06 1.32
CA GLU A 109 9.28 -27.92 0.16
C GLU A 109 10.18 -27.44 -0.99
N ALA A 110 10.79 -28.39 -1.71
CA ALA A 110 11.77 -28.12 -2.76
C ALA A 110 11.20 -27.30 -3.94
N ASN A 111 9.89 -27.36 -4.19
CA ASN A 111 9.23 -26.57 -5.25
C ASN A 111 9.21 -25.06 -4.98
N LEU A 112 9.43 -24.63 -3.73
CA LEU A 112 9.56 -23.23 -3.32
C LEU A 112 11.01 -22.73 -3.33
N VAL A 113 11.97 -23.62 -3.54
CA VAL A 113 13.40 -23.34 -3.45
C VAL A 113 14.03 -23.39 -4.84
N ARG A 114 14.97 -22.48 -5.08
CA ARG A 114 15.80 -22.45 -6.28
C ARG A 114 17.21 -22.02 -5.91
N ASP A 115 18.20 -22.76 -6.38
CA ASP A 115 19.62 -22.46 -6.16
C ASP A 115 19.94 -22.23 -4.67
N GLY A 116 19.35 -23.05 -3.80
CA GLY A 116 19.49 -22.94 -2.34
C GLY A 116 18.76 -21.74 -1.70
N CYS A 117 17.98 -20.98 -2.48
CA CYS A 117 17.25 -19.79 -2.02
C CYS A 117 15.74 -20.03 -2.00
N LEU A 118 15.03 -19.51 -1.01
CA LEU A 118 13.58 -19.43 -1.02
C LEU A 118 13.17 -18.43 -2.11
N SER A 119 12.47 -18.91 -3.13
CA SER A 119 12.20 -18.12 -4.33
C SER A 119 10.90 -17.34 -4.21
N ALA A 120 10.98 -16.01 -4.22
CA ALA A 120 9.81 -15.13 -4.21
C ALA A 120 8.83 -15.45 -5.34
N SER A 121 9.35 -15.77 -6.53
CA SER A 121 8.51 -16.07 -7.71
C SER A 121 7.83 -17.43 -7.60
N GLN A 122 8.49 -18.47 -7.05
CA GLN A 122 7.85 -19.77 -6.81
C GLN A 122 6.79 -19.66 -5.71
N VAL A 123 7.11 -19.00 -4.59
CA VAL A 123 6.14 -18.74 -3.52
C VAL A 123 4.92 -18.00 -4.05
N ARG A 124 5.12 -16.91 -4.80
CA ARG A 124 4.02 -16.15 -5.42
C ARG A 124 3.18 -17.02 -6.36
N SER A 125 3.82 -17.85 -7.20
CA SER A 125 3.12 -18.74 -8.13
C SER A 125 2.25 -19.78 -7.41
N VAL A 126 2.78 -20.41 -6.36
CA VAL A 126 2.03 -21.40 -5.57
C VAL A 126 0.90 -20.73 -4.81
N PHE A 127 1.14 -19.55 -4.24
CA PHE A 127 0.13 -18.77 -3.55
C PHE A 127 -1.00 -18.35 -4.49
N GLN A 128 -0.67 -17.83 -5.67
CA GLN A 128 -1.66 -17.45 -6.68
C GLN A 128 -2.49 -18.66 -7.13
N SER A 129 -1.85 -19.82 -7.28
CA SER A 129 -2.54 -21.07 -7.61
C SER A 129 -3.51 -21.50 -6.51
N ALA A 130 -3.16 -21.32 -5.24
CA ALA A 130 -4.04 -21.62 -4.11
C ALA A 130 -5.25 -20.67 -4.07
N VAL A 131 -5.04 -19.37 -4.24
CA VAL A 131 -6.13 -18.37 -4.33
C VAL A 131 -7.05 -18.66 -5.52
N GLN A 132 -6.51 -19.03 -6.68
CA GLN A 132 -7.32 -19.40 -7.84
C GLN A 132 -8.19 -20.63 -7.57
N LYS A 133 -7.66 -21.63 -6.84
CA LYS A 133 -8.43 -22.81 -6.45
C LYS A 133 -9.55 -22.45 -5.47
N LEU A 134 -9.33 -21.53 -4.54
CA LEU A 134 -10.38 -21.01 -3.68
C LEU A 134 -11.50 -20.38 -4.50
N VAL A 135 -11.15 -19.47 -5.42
CA VAL A 135 -12.13 -18.80 -6.30
C VAL A 135 -12.96 -19.82 -7.08
N ASN A 136 -12.32 -20.85 -7.64
CA ASN A 136 -13.01 -21.87 -8.43
C ASN A 136 -13.92 -22.78 -7.58
N ALA A 137 -13.58 -23.00 -6.31
CA ALA A 137 -14.36 -23.81 -5.39
C ALA A 137 -15.48 -23.03 -4.69
N HIS A 138 -15.40 -21.71 -4.68
CA HIS A 138 -16.36 -20.84 -4.01
C HIS A 138 -17.66 -20.76 -4.82
N VAL A 139 -18.73 -21.37 -4.30
CA VAL A 139 -20.05 -21.41 -4.93
C VAL A 139 -21.12 -20.90 -3.95
N GLY A 140 -21.81 -19.83 -4.32
CA GLY A 140 -22.90 -19.25 -3.52
C GLY A 140 -22.42 -18.44 -2.31
N GLY A 141 -23.37 -17.97 -1.49
CA GLY A 141 -23.08 -17.15 -0.30
C GLY A 141 -23.48 -15.68 -0.45
N ASN A 142 -23.07 -14.86 0.51
CA ASN A 142 -23.39 -13.42 0.59
C ASN A 142 -22.55 -12.54 -0.35
N TYR A 143 -21.52 -13.13 -0.97
CA TYR A 143 -20.65 -12.51 -1.95
C TYR A 143 -20.22 -13.56 -2.99
N ARG A 144 -19.52 -13.10 -4.02
CA ARG A 144 -18.82 -13.97 -4.97
C ARG A 144 -17.37 -13.51 -5.10
N LEU A 145 -16.50 -14.45 -5.41
CA LEU A 145 -15.07 -14.19 -5.58
C LEU A 145 -14.70 -14.24 -7.06
N LYS A 146 -13.79 -13.36 -7.48
CA LYS A 146 -13.14 -13.42 -8.78
C LYS A 146 -11.65 -13.16 -8.67
N PRO A 147 -10.84 -13.67 -9.61
CA PRO A 147 -9.46 -13.24 -9.72
C PRO A 147 -9.43 -11.76 -10.11
N GLY A 148 -8.68 -10.95 -9.37
CA GLY A 148 -8.42 -9.56 -9.72
C GLY A 148 -7.18 -9.43 -10.62
N SER A 149 -6.97 -8.22 -11.15
CA SER A 149 -5.76 -7.87 -11.89
C SER A 149 -4.57 -7.81 -10.93
N SER A 150 -3.80 -8.89 -10.85
CA SER A 150 -2.63 -8.95 -9.97
C SER A 150 -1.47 -8.09 -10.51
N GLN A 151 -1.38 -6.83 -10.09
CA GLN A 151 -0.24 -5.95 -10.37
C GLN A 151 0.73 -5.91 -9.17
N GLY A 152 2.02 -6.17 -9.41
CA GLY A 152 3.04 -6.12 -8.34
C GLY A 152 3.08 -7.38 -7.44
N PRO A 153 3.39 -7.26 -6.13
CA PRO A 153 3.53 -8.42 -5.24
C PRO A 153 2.20 -9.00 -4.77
N ALA A 154 1.13 -8.23 -4.84
CA ALA A 154 -0.18 -8.66 -4.39
C ALA A 154 -0.79 -9.67 -5.36
N ILE A 155 -1.58 -10.57 -4.78
CA ILE A 155 -2.52 -11.43 -5.48
C ILE A 155 -3.89 -10.88 -5.12
N THR A 156 -4.48 -10.19 -6.08
CA THR A 156 -5.71 -9.43 -5.90
C THR A 156 -6.90 -10.35 -6.10
N LEU A 157 -7.84 -10.29 -5.15
CA LEU A 157 -9.13 -10.93 -5.20
C LEU A 157 -10.22 -9.86 -5.30
N GLU A 158 -11.11 -9.98 -6.28
CA GLU A 158 -12.28 -9.12 -6.39
C GLU A 158 -13.45 -9.76 -5.65
N VAL A 159 -14.01 -9.05 -4.68
CA VAL A 159 -15.20 -9.47 -3.94
C VAL A 159 -16.40 -8.75 -4.54
N CYS A 160 -17.39 -9.51 -5.00
CA CYS A 160 -18.56 -8.99 -5.70
C CYS A 160 -19.86 -9.29 -4.94
N GLU A 161 -20.91 -8.51 -5.20
CA GLU A 161 -22.26 -8.78 -4.69
C GLU A 161 -22.75 -10.18 -5.11
N ALA A 162 -23.49 -10.83 -4.20
CA ALA A 162 -24.25 -12.02 -4.54
C ALA A 162 -25.48 -11.63 -5.40
N GLY A 163 -25.48 -11.99 -6.68
CA GLY A 163 -26.61 -11.67 -7.57
C GLY A 163 -26.29 -11.74 -9.07
N GLY A 164 -27.26 -11.35 -9.91
CA GLY A 164 -27.17 -11.47 -11.37
C GLY A 164 -26.11 -10.57 -12.03
N TYR A 165 -25.89 -9.36 -11.48
CA TYR A 165 -24.86 -8.45 -11.98
C TYR A 165 -23.62 -8.51 -11.09
N TRP A 166 -22.45 -8.68 -11.72
CA TRP A 166 -21.15 -8.70 -11.04
C TRP A 166 -20.71 -7.29 -10.64
N ARG A 167 -21.34 -6.73 -9.62
CA ARG A 167 -20.92 -5.46 -9.02
C ARG A 167 -19.79 -5.72 -8.02
N SER A 168 -18.62 -5.14 -8.25
CA SER A 168 -17.51 -5.19 -7.29
C SER A 168 -17.89 -4.42 -6.02
N LEU A 169 -17.66 -5.05 -4.87
CA LEU A 169 -17.78 -4.47 -3.53
C LEU A 169 -16.45 -3.83 -3.13
N PHE A 170 -15.38 -4.62 -3.18
CA PHE A 170 -14.01 -4.20 -2.94
C PHE A 170 -13.01 -5.20 -3.52
N SER A 171 -11.77 -4.74 -3.71
CA SER A 171 -10.61 -5.61 -3.94
C SER A 171 -9.92 -5.96 -2.63
N LEU A 172 -9.35 -7.16 -2.57
CA LEU A 172 -8.54 -7.66 -1.47
C LEU A 172 -7.17 -8.08 -2.00
N ASP A 173 -6.14 -7.33 -1.59
CA ASP A 173 -4.75 -7.59 -1.96
C ASP A 173 -4.08 -8.49 -0.91
N LEU A 174 -3.81 -9.73 -1.32
CA LEU A 174 -3.09 -10.71 -0.49
C LEU A 174 -1.60 -10.68 -0.85
N VAL A 175 -0.75 -10.41 0.14
CA VAL A 175 0.71 -10.29 -0.06
C VAL A 175 1.45 -11.31 0.81
N PRO A 176 2.11 -12.32 0.20
CA PRO A 176 2.95 -13.24 0.95
C PRO A 176 4.10 -12.49 1.63
N LEU A 177 4.28 -12.76 2.92
CA LEU A 177 5.27 -12.11 3.79
C LEU A 177 6.19 -13.14 4.43
N VAL A 178 7.49 -12.87 4.43
CA VAL A 178 8.47 -13.57 5.26
C VAL A 178 9.06 -12.59 6.26
N GLU A 179 9.10 -13.01 7.52
CA GLU A 179 9.69 -12.26 8.62
C GLU A 179 10.99 -12.95 9.05
N LEU A 180 12.13 -12.28 8.89
CA LEU A 180 13.43 -12.78 9.29
C LEU A 180 14.15 -11.73 10.13
N GLY A 181 14.27 -11.99 11.43
CA GLY A 181 14.74 -11.00 12.40
C GLY A 181 13.80 -9.79 12.43
N ASN A 182 14.33 -8.58 12.25
CA ASN A 182 13.56 -7.34 12.18
C ASN A 182 13.17 -6.94 10.74
N GLN A 183 13.35 -7.83 9.76
CA GLN A 183 13.11 -7.53 8.35
C GLN A 183 11.84 -8.20 7.85
N TRP A 184 11.00 -7.41 7.19
CA TRP A 184 9.78 -7.87 6.53
C TRP A 184 10.03 -7.91 5.02
N LEU A 185 9.75 -9.06 4.41
CA LEU A 185 10.08 -9.34 3.02
C LEU A 185 8.83 -9.79 2.27
N VAL A 186 8.46 -9.07 1.21
CA VAL A 186 7.31 -9.42 0.39
C VAL A 186 7.73 -10.07 -0.91
N ALA A 187 6.91 -11.00 -1.40
CA ALA A 187 7.13 -11.73 -2.65
C ALA A 187 6.90 -10.83 -3.89
N LYS A 188 7.71 -9.77 -4.05
CA LYS A 188 7.78 -8.97 -5.27
C LYS A 188 9.00 -9.37 -6.07
N SER A 189 8.79 -9.91 -7.27
CA SER A 189 9.88 -10.19 -8.20
C SER A 189 10.61 -8.88 -8.56
N HIS A 190 11.94 -8.95 -8.72
CA HIS A 190 12.73 -7.87 -9.31
C HIS A 190 12.16 -7.51 -10.70
N PRO A 191 12.22 -6.24 -11.15
CA PRO A 191 11.73 -5.85 -12.49
C PRO A 191 12.28 -6.74 -13.62
N ASP A 192 13.55 -7.11 -13.54
CA ASP A 192 14.21 -8.00 -14.52
C ASP A 192 13.76 -9.48 -14.46
N ALA A 193 12.90 -9.85 -13.51
CA ALA A 193 12.23 -11.15 -13.46
C ALA A 193 10.77 -11.11 -13.94
N PHE A 194 10.26 -9.94 -14.36
CA PHE A 194 8.87 -9.79 -14.76
C PHE A 194 8.51 -10.74 -15.92
N GLY A 195 7.42 -11.49 -15.77
CA GLY A 195 6.95 -12.44 -16.79
C GLY A 195 7.78 -13.73 -16.93
N ASN A 196 8.91 -13.85 -16.25
CA ASN A 196 9.76 -15.04 -16.29
C ASN A 196 10.04 -15.60 -14.88
N PRO A 197 9.19 -16.50 -14.36
CA PRO A 197 9.39 -17.12 -13.05
C PRO A 197 10.69 -17.91 -12.94
N ARG A 198 11.32 -18.29 -14.06
CA ARG A 198 12.61 -19.01 -14.11
C ARG A 198 13.82 -18.07 -14.18
N SER A 199 13.61 -16.75 -14.22
CA SER A 199 14.70 -15.77 -14.16
C SER A 199 15.58 -16.02 -12.93
N PRO A 200 16.91 -15.87 -13.04
CA PRO A 200 17.80 -15.83 -11.88
C PRO A 200 17.39 -14.74 -10.88
N MET A 201 16.74 -13.68 -11.35
CA MET A 201 16.23 -12.60 -10.52
C MET A 201 14.91 -12.98 -9.80
N GLY A 202 14.35 -14.16 -10.08
CA GLY A 202 13.11 -14.64 -9.49
C GLY A 202 13.20 -15.01 -8.02
N VAL A 203 14.42 -15.18 -7.49
CA VAL A 203 14.69 -15.50 -6.07
C VAL A 203 14.64 -14.29 -5.14
N PHE A 204 14.70 -13.07 -5.69
CA PHE A 204 14.77 -11.85 -4.88
C PHE A 204 13.43 -11.50 -4.23
N TRP A 205 13.51 -11.17 -2.94
CA TRP A 205 12.43 -10.65 -2.14
C TRP A 205 12.61 -9.15 -1.94
N ARG A 206 11.51 -8.40 -1.93
CA ARG A 206 11.56 -6.96 -1.68
C ARG A 206 11.37 -6.67 -0.20
N ARG A 207 12.23 -5.82 0.36
CA ARG A 207 12.05 -5.26 1.71
C ARG A 207 10.75 -4.46 1.82
N SER A 208 10.08 -4.60 2.94
CA SER A 208 8.82 -3.93 3.25
C SER A 208 8.94 -3.13 4.54
N PHE A 209 8.61 -1.85 4.46
CA PHE A 209 8.64 -0.92 5.60
C PHE A 209 7.25 -0.71 6.21
N THR A 210 6.23 -1.36 5.65
CA THR A 210 4.82 -1.15 6.01
C THR A 210 4.54 -1.39 7.49
N HIS A 211 5.29 -2.26 8.19
CA HIS A 211 5.09 -2.47 9.63
C HIS A 211 5.39 -1.21 10.46
N GLN A 212 6.51 -0.55 10.19
CA GLN A 212 6.91 0.69 10.85
C GLN A 212 5.96 1.82 10.42
N GLU A 213 5.78 2.00 9.12
CA GLU A 213 4.94 3.07 8.56
C GLU A 213 3.49 3.01 9.07
N SER A 214 2.91 1.82 9.17
CA SER A 214 1.55 1.63 9.65
C SER A 214 1.42 2.02 11.14
N HIS A 215 2.41 1.68 11.96
CA HIS A 215 2.46 2.11 13.35
C HIS A 215 2.48 3.65 13.45
N TYR A 216 3.35 4.30 12.69
CA TYR A 216 3.44 5.76 12.68
C TYR A 216 2.18 6.43 12.13
N ALA A 217 1.58 5.92 11.07
CA ALA A 217 0.36 6.46 10.48
C ALA A 217 -0.83 6.42 11.45
N LYS A 218 -0.98 5.31 12.19
CA LYS A 218 -2.09 5.12 13.15
C LYS A 218 -2.01 6.05 14.36
N ASN A 219 -0.80 6.46 14.75
CA ASN A 219 -0.58 7.36 15.88
C ASN A 219 -0.83 8.85 15.56
N ILE A 220 -1.10 9.19 14.30
CA ILE A 220 -1.44 10.57 13.89
C ILE A 220 -2.92 10.83 14.17
N THR A 221 -3.22 11.98 14.77
CA THR A 221 -4.59 12.40 15.06
C THR A 221 -5.44 12.47 13.80
N LEU A 222 -6.76 12.27 13.93
CA LEU A 222 -7.65 12.30 12.77
C LEU A 222 -7.58 13.65 12.05
N SER A 223 -7.53 14.77 12.79
CA SER A 223 -7.46 16.12 12.21
C SER A 223 -6.26 16.32 11.28
N VAL A 224 -5.12 15.71 11.58
CA VAL A 224 -3.93 15.76 10.71
C VAL A 224 -4.03 14.71 9.60
N ARG A 225 -4.54 13.50 9.87
CA ARG A 225 -4.77 12.48 8.84
C ARG A 225 -5.72 12.95 7.72
N LYS A 226 -6.72 13.78 8.06
CA LYS A 226 -7.62 14.41 7.08
C LYS A 226 -6.84 15.07 5.93
N ILE A 227 -5.68 15.67 6.20
CA ILE A 227 -4.87 16.36 5.19
C ILE A 227 -4.41 15.39 4.10
N LEU A 228 -3.85 14.24 4.49
CA LEU A 228 -3.47 13.19 3.54
C LEU A 228 -4.70 12.64 2.80
N MET A 229 -5.81 12.46 3.50
CA MET A 229 -7.06 11.97 2.91
C MET A 229 -7.59 12.94 1.84
N ILE A 230 -7.58 14.25 2.09
CA ILE A 230 -7.96 15.28 1.12
C ILE A 230 -7.06 15.21 -0.11
N VAL A 231 -5.73 15.16 0.07
CA VAL A 231 -4.79 15.07 -1.06
C VAL A 231 -5.01 13.78 -1.86
N LYS A 232 -5.28 12.65 -1.20
CA LYS A 232 -5.63 11.40 -1.87
C LYS A 232 -6.92 11.51 -2.68
N ALA A 233 -7.94 12.18 -2.16
CA ALA A 233 -9.19 12.40 -2.87
C ALA A 233 -9.00 13.31 -4.08
N ILE A 234 -8.24 14.40 -3.95
CA ILE A 234 -7.87 15.25 -5.09
C ILE A 234 -7.13 14.42 -6.13
N ARG A 235 -6.14 13.61 -5.72
CA ARG A 235 -5.41 12.70 -6.61
C ARG A 235 -6.35 11.77 -7.40
N ILE A 236 -7.33 11.17 -6.74
CA ILE A 236 -8.29 10.26 -7.40
C ILE A 236 -9.15 11.02 -8.40
N ARG A 237 -9.61 12.23 -8.07
CA ARG A 237 -10.48 13.06 -8.94
C ARG A 237 -9.72 13.78 -10.07
N ARG A 238 -8.39 13.82 -9.99
CA ARG A 238 -7.46 14.50 -10.90
C ARG A 238 -6.28 13.57 -11.22
N HIS A 239 -6.65 12.37 -11.63
CA HIS A 239 -5.71 11.28 -11.85
C HIS A 239 -4.70 11.61 -12.95
N GLU A 240 -5.12 12.38 -13.96
CA GLU A 240 -4.29 12.80 -15.07
C GLU A 240 -3.15 13.73 -14.66
N GLN A 241 -3.28 14.50 -13.57
CA GLN A 241 -2.19 15.33 -13.03
C GLN A 241 -1.44 14.65 -11.88
N LEU A 242 -2.16 14.11 -10.90
CA LEU A 242 -1.58 13.61 -9.64
C LEU A 242 -1.40 12.09 -9.59
N GLY A 243 -2.05 11.35 -10.49
CA GLY A 243 -2.13 9.90 -10.49
C GLY A 243 -0.81 9.20 -10.82
N MET A 244 0.14 9.92 -11.43
CA MET A 244 1.48 9.39 -11.75
C MET A 244 2.19 8.81 -10.51
N LEU A 245 2.11 9.50 -9.37
CA LEU A 245 2.64 8.97 -8.12
C LEU A 245 1.68 7.97 -7.49
N ASP A 246 2.21 6.86 -6.99
CA ASP A 246 1.44 5.92 -6.20
C ASP A 246 0.97 6.59 -4.90
N SER A 247 -0.22 6.22 -4.41
CA SER A 247 -0.75 6.63 -3.10
C SER A 247 0.27 6.45 -1.97
N TYR A 248 1.12 5.43 -2.08
CA TYR A 248 2.21 5.15 -1.15
C TYR A 248 3.24 6.29 -1.03
N ALA A 249 3.61 6.95 -2.14
CA ALA A 249 4.56 8.06 -2.11
C ALA A 249 4.00 9.26 -1.33
N TYR A 250 2.72 9.58 -1.51
CA TYR A 250 2.03 10.60 -0.72
C TYR A 250 2.03 10.24 0.78
N LYS A 251 1.77 8.98 1.13
CA LYS A 251 1.81 8.53 2.53
C LYS A 251 3.19 8.71 3.14
N VAL A 252 4.25 8.30 2.44
CA VAL A 252 5.62 8.40 2.96
C VAL A 252 6.05 9.85 3.11
N ALA A 253 5.77 10.71 2.12
CA ALA A 253 6.02 12.15 2.22
C ALA A 253 5.26 12.77 3.41
N PHE A 254 4.01 12.37 3.64
CA PHE A 254 3.21 12.84 4.76
C PHE A 254 3.79 12.43 6.12
N LEU A 255 4.32 11.21 6.25
CA LEU A 255 4.97 10.76 7.49
C LEU A 255 6.23 11.57 7.79
N HIS A 256 7.09 11.81 6.79
CA HIS A 256 8.26 12.68 6.95
C HIS A 256 7.88 14.11 7.30
N TRP A 257 6.88 14.68 6.60
CA TRP A 257 6.36 16.02 6.88
C TRP A 257 5.88 16.15 8.33
N TYR A 258 5.03 15.23 8.78
CA TYR A 258 4.43 15.29 10.11
C TYR A 258 5.47 15.10 11.22
N TYR A 259 6.23 14.01 11.17
CA TYR A 259 7.16 13.69 12.25
C TYR A 259 8.43 14.54 12.23
N GLY A 260 8.76 15.17 11.10
CA GLY A 260 9.83 16.17 11.03
C GLY A 260 9.49 17.50 11.72
N ASN A 261 8.20 17.87 11.82
CA ASN A 261 7.77 19.19 12.31
C ASN A 261 6.54 19.15 13.22
N ARG A 262 6.36 18.06 13.98
CA ARG A 262 5.11 17.73 14.70
C ARG A 262 4.58 18.88 15.55
N TYR A 263 5.43 19.48 16.38
CA TYR A 263 5.02 20.54 17.32
C TYR A 263 4.48 21.78 16.60
N THR A 264 5.10 22.15 15.47
CA THR A 264 4.63 23.28 14.65
C THR A 264 3.32 22.93 13.95
N ILE A 265 3.22 21.71 13.40
CA ILE A 265 2.04 21.26 12.66
C ILE A 265 0.81 21.17 13.56
N ASP A 266 0.94 20.68 14.79
CA ASP A 266 -0.21 20.49 15.68
C ASP A 266 -0.93 21.84 15.96
N GLY A 267 -0.20 22.97 15.96
CA GLY A 267 -0.74 24.32 16.14
C GLY A 267 -1.31 25.02 14.89
N MET A 268 -1.17 24.43 13.69
CA MET A 268 -1.62 25.05 12.43
C MET A 268 -3.13 24.91 12.19
N SER A 269 -3.74 25.84 11.44
CA SER A 269 -5.09 25.65 10.88
C SER A 269 -5.12 24.52 9.83
N THR A 270 -6.30 24.02 9.46
CA THR A 270 -6.45 22.96 8.44
C THR A 270 -5.83 23.39 7.10
N ARG A 271 -6.09 24.61 6.66
CA ARG A 271 -5.49 25.23 5.47
C ARG A 271 -3.97 25.27 5.56
N GLN A 272 -3.43 25.73 6.69
CA GLN A 272 -1.99 25.83 6.89
C GLN A 272 -1.32 24.45 6.83
N LYS A 273 -1.94 23.44 7.45
CA LYS A 273 -1.47 22.05 7.36
C LYS A 273 -1.47 21.53 5.93
N LEU A 274 -2.56 21.76 5.18
CA LEU A 274 -2.69 21.32 3.79
C LEU A 274 -1.64 21.96 2.89
N THR A 275 -1.51 23.28 2.95
CA THR A 275 -0.54 24.03 2.13
C THR A 275 0.90 23.69 2.53
N SER A 276 1.21 23.56 3.82
CA SER A 276 2.52 23.11 4.30
C SER A 276 2.88 21.71 3.81
N TYR A 277 1.95 20.76 3.86
CA TYR A 277 2.19 19.41 3.35
C TYR A 277 2.41 19.40 1.83
N LEU A 278 1.62 20.15 1.06
CA LEU A 278 1.81 20.27 -0.40
C LEU A 278 3.16 20.91 -0.74
N SER A 279 3.57 21.96 -0.02
CA SER A 279 4.91 22.57 -0.19
C SER A 279 6.01 21.56 0.10
N PHE A 280 5.91 20.80 1.20
CA PHE A 280 6.86 19.74 1.52
C PHE A 280 6.92 18.68 0.41
N LEU A 281 5.76 18.23 -0.09
CA LEU A 281 5.72 17.26 -1.19
C LEU A 281 6.39 17.83 -2.45
N ALA A 282 6.16 19.11 -2.78
CA ALA A 282 6.84 19.75 -3.91
C ALA A 282 8.37 19.78 -3.70
N GLU A 283 8.87 20.02 -2.49
CA GLU A 283 10.30 19.97 -2.20
C GLU A 283 10.89 18.57 -2.41
N GLN A 284 10.20 17.51 -1.98
CA GLN A 284 10.65 16.13 -2.21
C GLN A 284 10.64 15.76 -3.71
N LEU A 285 9.67 16.26 -4.47
CA LEU A 285 9.63 16.06 -5.92
C LEU A 285 10.73 16.83 -6.63
N GLN A 286 11.11 18.00 -6.10
CA GLN A 286 12.22 18.80 -6.61
C GLN A 286 13.58 18.13 -6.34
N SER A 287 13.78 17.57 -5.14
CA SER A 287 15.02 16.84 -4.82
C SER A 287 15.13 15.53 -5.60
N GLY A 288 13.98 14.95 -5.99
CA GLY A 288 13.93 13.63 -6.61
C GLY A 288 14.24 12.50 -5.62
N GLU A 289 14.21 12.79 -4.32
CA GLU A 289 14.50 11.84 -3.25
C GLU A 289 13.30 11.71 -2.30
N LEU A 290 12.82 10.47 -2.13
CA LEU A 290 11.87 10.13 -1.07
C LEU A 290 12.18 8.74 -0.55
N VAL A 291 12.64 8.64 0.69
CA VAL A 291 13.00 7.36 1.32
C VAL A 291 11.83 6.81 2.14
N PRO A 292 11.64 5.48 2.25
CA PRO A 292 10.63 4.89 3.14
C PRO A 292 10.78 5.41 4.58
N TYR A 293 9.68 5.62 5.30
CA TYR A 293 9.73 6.12 6.68
C TYR A 293 9.78 4.95 7.67
N PRO A 294 10.57 5.00 8.76
CA PRO A 294 11.45 6.07 9.26
C PRO A 294 12.91 5.93 8.80
N VAL A 295 13.17 5.27 7.66
CA VAL A 295 14.55 5.09 7.18
C VAL A 295 15.16 6.47 6.91
N GLN A 296 16.38 6.69 7.40
CA GLN A 296 17.12 7.91 7.09
C GLN A 296 17.78 7.80 5.71
N SER A 297 17.92 8.92 5.00
CA SER A 297 18.55 8.91 3.69
C SER A 297 20.01 8.43 3.79
N ASN A 298 20.30 7.35 3.07
CA ASN A 298 21.65 6.80 2.90
C ASN A 298 21.92 6.47 1.42
N GLY A 299 21.17 7.08 0.49
CA GLY A 299 21.24 6.85 -0.95
C GLY A 299 20.75 5.48 -1.43
N SER A 300 20.38 4.56 -0.54
CA SER A 300 20.10 3.15 -0.89
C SER A 300 18.63 2.88 -1.24
N PHE A 301 17.71 3.70 -0.73
CA PHE A 301 16.26 3.53 -0.93
C PHE A 301 15.67 4.84 -1.45
N ASN A 302 15.15 4.87 -2.68
CA ASN A 302 14.48 6.05 -3.21
C ASN A 302 13.22 5.66 -4.01
N LEU A 303 12.05 6.01 -3.47
CA LEU A 303 10.74 5.74 -4.07
C LEU A 303 10.50 6.52 -5.37
N LEU A 304 11.19 7.66 -5.54
CA LEU A 304 11.04 8.51 -6.71
C LEU A 304 11.91 8.10 -7.90
N LYS A 305 12.94 7.27 -7.67
CA LYS A 305 13.93 6.85 -8.69
C LYS A 305 13.31 6.23 -9.95
N LYS A 306 12.13 5.60 -9.82
CA LYS A 306 11.43 4.94 -10.93
C LYS A 306 10.65 5.89 -11.85
N TYR A 307 10.53 7.18 -11.49
CA TYR A 307 9.78 8.17 -12.26
C TYR A 307 10.74 9.04 -13.10
N PRO A 308 10.37 9.39 -14.35
CA PRO A 308 11.17 10.31 -15.16
C PRO A 308 11.29 11.69 -14.51
N ALA A 309 12.48 12.29 -14.57
CA ALA A 309 12.76 13.59 -13.95
C ALA A 309 11.85 14.72 -14.48
N GLY A 310 11.54 14.73 -15.79
CA GLY A 310 10.61 15.69 -16.38
C GLY A 310 9.22 15.60 -15.76
N SER A 311 8.69 14.39 -15.62
CA SER A 311 7.37 14.16 -15.02
C SER A 311 7.32 14.53 -13.54
N LEU A 312 8.42 14.32 -12.79
CA LEU A 312 8.55 14.80 -11.41
C LEU A 312 8.53 16.33 -11.35
N SER A 313 9.21 17.02 -12.28
CA SER A 313 9.23 18.48 -12.36
C SER A 313 7.84 19.07 -12.68
N ASP A 314 7.10 18.46 -13.60
CA ASP A 314 5.75 18.88 -13.95
C ASP A 314 4.79 18.73 -12.76
N LEU A 315 4.85 17.57 -12.09
CA LEU A 315 4.05 17.32 -10.89
C LEU A 315 4.43 18.28 -9.75
N LYS A 316 5.73 18.54 -9.55
CA LYS A 316 6.22 19.52 -8.57
C LYS A 316 5.61 20.90 -8.82
N ASN A 317 5.61 21.38 -10.07
CA ASN A 317 5.02 22.68 -10.42
C ASN A 317 3.52 22.71 -10.12
N PHE A 318 2.80 21.64 -10.43
CA PHE A 318 1.37 21.52 -10.14
C PHE A 318 1.08 21.53 -8.63
N VAL A 319 1.78 20.70 -7.86
CA VAL A 319 1.63 20.62 -6.40
C VAL A 319 2.00 21.94 -5.73
N ARG A 320 3.06 22.61 -6.19
CA ARG A 320 3.45 23.93 -5.68
C ARG A 320 2.38 24.99 -5.94
N ARG A 321 1.75 24.96 -7.12
CA ARG A 321 0.62 25.86 -7.42
C ARG A 321 -0.60 25.60 -6.52
N LEU A 322 -0.87 24.34 -6.16
CA LEU A 322 -1.91 24.01 -5.18
C LEU A 322 -1.59 24.58 -3.79
N ALA A 323 -0.32 24.60 -3.40
CA ALA A 323 0.11 25.16 -2.12
C ALA A 323 0.03 26.70 -2.10
N ASP A 324 0.47 27.35 -3.19
CA ASP A 324 0.71 28.80 -3.23
C ASP A 324 -0.54 29.61 -3.64
N SER A 325 -1.54 29.00 -4.31
CA SER A 325 -2.70 29.72 -4.84
C SER A 325 -4.02 29.20 -4.25
N GLU A 326 -4.62 30.01 -3.37
CA GLU A 326 -5.93 29.72 -2.76
C GLU A 326 -7.05 29.58 -3.81
N GLN A 327 -7.04 30.44 -4.82
CA GLN A 327 -8.00 30.37 -5.92
C GLN A 327 -7.84 29.07 -6.70
N PHE A 328 -6.60 28.66 -6.99
CA PHE A 328 -6.33 27.41 -7.69
C PHE A 328 -6.76 26.21 -6.86
N LEU A 329 -6.36 26.13 -5.59
CA LEU A 329 -6.77 25.07 -4.66
C LEU A 329 -8.29 24.95 -4.56
N SER A 330 -9.01 26.08 -4.51
CA SER A 330 -10.48 26.11 -4.44
C SER A 330 -11.14 25.33 -5.59
N THR A 331 -10.56 25.32 -6.79
CA THR A 331 -11.11 24.60 -7.95
C THR A 331 -11.04 23.07 -7.80
N TYR A 332 -10.30 22.58 -6.82
CA TYR A 332 -10.13 21.16 -6.51
C TYR A 332 -10.89 20.72 -5.25
N LEU A 333 -11.50 21.66 -4.53
CA LEU A 333 -12.27 21.42 -3.30
C LEU A 333 -13.80 21.46 -3.53
N VAL A 334 -14.23 21.24 -4.77
CA VAL A 334 -15.66 21.23 -5.19
C VAL A 334 -16.27 19.84 -5.26
#